data_AF-A0A354NWL1-F1
#
_entry.id   AF-A0A354NWL1-F1
#
_cell.length_a   1.000
_cell.length_b   1.000
_cell.length_c   1.000
_cell.angle_alpha   90.00
_cell.angle_beta   90.00
_cell.angle_gamma   90.00
#
_symmetry.space_group_name_H-M   'P 1'
#
loop_
_entity.id
_entity.type
_entity.pdbx_description
1 polymer ?
#
loop_
_entity_poly.entity_id
_entity_poly.type
_entity_poly.pdbx_seq_one_letter_code
_entity_poly.pdbx_strand_id
1 'polypeptide(L)'
;MLTQTVMGRVYDYSHAVGGRYIPQPVGLALGKGDMVYVLSRPSDAISGVEWNKTGVGCKVTKITIGSVPGDEEFVTEFSKYGDEDGQIIWPAGIALDSEENVYVTDEWLNRVSVFDSEGDLLKIWGRPGEGDGQFNRPSGIAIDPDGNVIVVDSLNHRVQKFTNDGAFLTKWGGLGSGEGQFNSPWGVDVDDQGNIYVADHKNHRAQKFTSDGQFVVQFGSHGTGRGQLNRPSDVTVDPDGDVYVCDWANDRVQAFGPDGSFITSFIGDAQELAKWHKMTVDANIDVIKARRRVSTLEPEWRFAMPTALEFDAEKGRLLVADTQRGRIQIYEKLNDYLEPQFNL
;
A
#
# COMPACT_ATOMS: atom_id res chain seq x y z
N MET A 1 -14.37 -13.45 -14.03
CA MET A 1 -13.12 -13.84 -13.36
C MET A 1 -12.08 -14.05 -14.44
N LEU A 2 -11.02 -13.26 -14.42
CA LEU A 2 -9.90 -13.37 -15.34
C LEU A 2 -8.79 -14.15 -14.62
N THR A 3 -8.67 -15.43 -14.93
CA THR A 3 -7.60 -16.30 -14.39
C THR A 3 -6.32 -16.08 -15.17
N GLN A 4 -5.22 -15.84 -14.47
CA GLN A 4 -3.91 -15.57 -15.05
C GLN A 4 -2.87 -16.60 -14.57
N THR A 5 -2.69 -17.66 -15.36
CA THR A 5 -1.63 -18.66 -15.15
C THR A 5 -0.33 -18.24 -15.81
N VAL A 6 0.77 -18.21 -15.04
CA VAL A 6 2.08 -17.73 -15.51
C VAL A 6 3.21 -18.26 -14.62
N MET A 7 4.21 -18.92 -15.24
CA MET A 7 5.36 -19.51 -14.52
C MET A 7 4.99 -20.39 -13.30
N GLY A 8 3.86 -21.11 -13.38
CA GLY A 8 3.37 -21.95 -12.28
C GLY A 8 2.65 -21.20 -11.15
N ARG A 9 2.45 -19.88 -11.26
CA ARG A 9 1.58 -19.10 -10.38
C ARG A 9 0.23 -18.91 -11.08
N VAL A 10 -0.85 -18.88 -10.30
CA VAL A 10 -2.20 -18.60 -10.80
C VAL A 10 -2.82 -17.50 -9.96
N TYR A 11 -3.35 -16.48 -10.62
CA TYR A 11 -4.01 -15.35 -9.99
C TYR A 11 -5.43 -15.21 -10.53
N ASP A 12 -6.41 -15.07 -9.65
CA ASP A 12 -7.79 -14.73 -9.98
C ASP A 12 -8.13 -13.33 -9.47
N TYR A 13 -8.66 -12.46 -10.33
CA TYR A 13 -9.31 -11.25 -9.86
C TYR A 13 -10.55 -11.61 -9.04
N SER A 14 -10.58 -11.16 -7.78
CA SER A 14 -11.63 -11.44 -6.80
C SER A 14 -12.72 -10.38 -6.87
N HIS A 15 -12.49 -9.24 -6.21
CA HIS A 15 -13.44 -8.13 -6.13
C HIS A 15 -12.72 -6.82 -5.76
N ALA A 16 -13.50 -5.75 -5.65
CA ALA A 16 -13.00 -4.45 -5.21
C ALA A 16 -13.87 -3.91 -4.08
N VAL A 17 -13.23 -3.27 -3.10
CA VAL A 17 -13.85 -2.64 -1.94
C VAL A 17 -13.53 -1.15 -1.98
N GLY A 18 -14.51 -0.26 -1.87
CA GLY A 18 -14.25 1.17 -2.02
C GLY A 18 -15.47 2.07 -2.10
N GLY A 19 -15.21 3.37 -2.00
CA GLY A 19 -16.22 4.43 -2.03
C GLY A 19 -16.07 5.37 -0.83
N ARG A 20 -17.21 5.85 -0.32
CA ARG A 20 -17.30 6.94 0.67
C ARG A 20 -16.38 6.78 1.91
N TYR A 21 -16.21 5.56 2.42
CA TYR A 21 -15.51 5.33 3.68
C TYR A 21 -13.98 5.35 3.54
N ILE A 22 -13.45 4.93 2.38
CA ILE A 22 -12.01 4.87 2.09
C ILE A 22 -11.62 5.72 0.88
N PRO A 23 -11.77 7.05 0.94
CA PRO A 23 -11.46 7.94 -0.17
C PRO A 23 -9.94 8.10 -0.34
N GLN A 24 -9.44 7.82 -1.55
CA GLN A 24 -8.01 7.87 -1.87
C GLN A 24 -7.14 7.11 -0.85
N PRO A 25 -7.27 5.77 -0.79
CA PRO A 25 -6.43 4.93 0.07
C PRO A 25 -4.97 5.08 -0.37
N VAL A 26 -4.08 5.38 0.58
CA VAL A 26 -2.64 5.54 0.34
C VAL A 26 -1.77 4.52 1.04
N GLY A 27 -2.29 3.83 2.06
CA GLY A 27 -1.64 2.73 2.76
C GLY A 27 -2.67 1.72 3.25
N LEU A 28 -2.27 0.46 3.37
CA LEU A 28 -3.07 -0.67 3.84
C LEU A 28 -2.29 -1.40 4.94
N ALA A 29 -2.98 -2.01 5.89
CA ALA A 29 -2.38 -2.98 6.81
C ALA A 29 -3.45 -4.01 7.24
N LEU A 30 -3.07 -5.28 7.32
CA LEU A 30 -3.99 -6.37 7.68
C LEU A 30 -4.16 -6.47 9.21
N GLY A 31 -5.41 -6.40 9.65
CA GLY A 31 -5.81 -6.87 10.99
C GLY A 31 -6.26 -8.33 10.96
N LYS A 32 -6.79 -8.81 12.07
CA LYS A 32 -7.21 -10.22 12.18
C LYS A 32 -8.38 -10.56 11.23
N GLY A 33 -8.28 -11.68 10.52
CA GLY A 33 -9.38 -12.25 9.72
C GLY A 33 -9.63 -11.54 8.39
N ASP A 34 -10.69 -10.74 8.28
CA ASP A 34 -10.99 -9.92 7.08
C ASP A 34 -10.79 -8.42 7.33
N MET A 35 -10.19 -8.08 8.47
CA MET A 35 -10.01 -6.70 8.90
C MET A 35 -8.87 -6.04 8.10
N VAL A 36 -9.14 -4.86 7.55
CA VAL A 36 -8.13 -4.02 6.88
C VAL A 36 -8.20 -2.63 7.46
N TYR A 37 -7.04 -2.11 7.86
CA TYR A 37 -6.84 -0.73 8.25
C TYR A 37 -6.40 0.05 7.02
N VAL A 38 -7.20 1.04 6.62
CA VAL A 38 -7.02 1.79 5.38
C VAL A 38 -6.67 3.23 5.71
N LEU A 39 -5.44 3.62 5.41
CA LEU A 39 -4.97 4.99 5.54
C LEU A 39 -5.46 5.80 4.34
N SER A 40 -6.34 6.77 4.60
CA SER A 40 -6.95 7.61 3.55
C SER A 40 -6.31 9.00 3.53
N ARG A 41 -5.87 9.45 2.36
CA ARG A 41 -5.34 10.81 2.13
C ARG A 41 -6.09 11.47 0.96
N PRO A 42 -7.37 11.84 1.15
CA PRO A 42 -8.12 12.57 0.14
C PRO A 42 -7.48 13.93 -0.16
N SER A 43 -7.53 14.37 -1.42
CA SER A 43 -7.12 15.71 -1.84
C SER A 43 -7.97 16.77 -1.13
N ASP A 44 -7.40 17.36 -0.07
CA ASP A 44 -8.19 17.83 1.08
C ASP A 44 -8.68 19.30 1.00
N ALA A 45 -9.47 19.70 2.01
CA ALA A 45 -10.93 19.75 1.90
C ALA A 45 -11.79 20.99 2.43
N ILE A 46 -11.40 22.28 2.49
CA ILE A 46 -12.12 23.36 3.26
C ILE A 46 -12.38 24.72 2.53
N SER A 47 -13.64 25.02 2.14
CA SER A 47 -14.05 26.31 1.49
C SER A 47 -13.79 27.54 2.37
N GLY A 48 -13.04 28.52 1.83
CA GLY A 48 -12.57 29.71 2.56
C GLY A 48 -11.09 29.65 2.90
N VAL A 49 -10.49 28.46 2.78
CA VAL A 49 -9.04 28.25 2.67
C VAL A 49 -8.73 28.13 1.17
N GLU A 50 -7.72 28.84 0.67
CA GLU A 50 -7.52 29.05 -0.78
C GLU A 50 -7.16 27.76 -1.55
N TRP A 51 -6.72 26.70 -0.87
CA TRP A 51 -6.16 25.48 -1.46
C TRP A 51 -6.98 24.19 -1.20
N ASN A 52 -8.25 24.29 -0.77
CA ASN A 52 -8.96 23.19 -0.06
C ASN A 52 -10.51 23.29 -0.28
N LYS A 53 -11.32 22.24 -0.64
CA LYS A 53 -12.85 22.20 -0.65
C LYS A 53 -13.59 20.80 -0.60
N THR A 54 -14.20 20.35 0.54
CA THR A 54 -14.82 19.02 0.99
C THR A 54 -14.21 18.35 2.26
N GLY A 55 -14.83 18.45 3.44
CA GLY A 55 -14.24 17.94 4.70
C GLY A 55 -14.41 16.43 4.97
N VAL A 56 -13.45 15.62 4.52
CA VAL A 56 -13.29 14.21 4.97
C VAL A 56 -11.94 13.95 5.64
N GLY A 57 -10.90 14.74 5.32
CA GLY A 57 -9.64 14.76 6.05
C GLY A 57 -8.77 13.52 5.84
N CYS A 58 -7.52 13.62 6.29
CA CYS A 58 -6.66 12.45 6.47
C CYS A 58 -7.11 11.66 7.70
N LYS A 59 -7.24 10.33 7.58
CA LYS A 59 -7.73 9.44 8.64
C LYS A 59 -7.32 7.99 8.41
N VAL A 60 -7.46 7.16 9.45
CA VAL A 60 -7.46 5.69 9.33
C VAL A 60 -8.89 5.19 9.40
N THR A 61 -9.26 4.27 8.53
CA THR A 61 -10.58 3.63 8.52
C THR A 61 -10.44 2.12 8.58
N LYS A 62 -11.11 1.51 9.56
CA LYS A 62 -11.14 0.07 9.80
C LYS A 62 -12.38 -0.51 9.11
N ILE A 63 -12.16 -1.46 8.20
CA ILE A 63 -13.21 -2.13 7.42
C ILE A 63 -13.00 -3.64 7.45
N THR A 64 -14.06 -4.41 7.21
CA THR A 64 -13.90 -5.79 6.73
C THR A 64 -14.06 -5.81 5.21
N ILE A 65 -13.17 -6.50 4.50
CA ILE A 65 -13.25 -6.59 3.02
C ILE A 65 -14.17 -7.72 2.53
N GLY A 66 -14.28 -8.81 3.29
CA GLY A 66 -15.14 -9.95 2.94
C GLY A 66 -14.52 -10.88 1.89
N SER A 67 -15.37 -11.71 1.27
CA SER A 67 -14.93 -12.71 0.27
C SER A 67 -15.51 -12.49 -1.12
N VAL A 68 -16.68 -11.82 -1.23
CA VAL A 68 -17.32 -11.50 -2.52
C VAL A 68 -17.82 -10.04 -2.56
N PRO A 69 -18.08 -9.45 -3.74
CA PRO A 69 -18.57 -8.08 -3.84
C PRO A 69 -19.87 -7.87 -3.04
N GLY A 70 -19.89 -6.90 -2.12
CA GLY A 70 -21.04 -6.61 -1.27
C GLY A 70 -20.88 -7.06 0.18
N ASP A 71 -19.90 -7.91 0.49
CA ASP A 71 -19.60 -8.34 1.87
C ASP A 71 -18.92 -7.24 2.69
N GLU A 72 -18.40 -6.16 2.07
CA GLU A 72 -17.60 -5.19 2.80
C GLU A 72 -18.40 -4.40 3.85
N GLU A 73 -17.88 -4.27 5.06
CA GLU A 73 -18.54 -3.53 6.16
C GLU A 73 -17.59 -2.50 6.78
N PHE A 74 -18.18 -1.38 7.20
CA PHE A 74 -17.48 -0.34 7.93
C PHE A 74 -17.50 -0.67 9.43
N VAL A 75 -16.33 -0.60 10.08
CA VAL A 75 -16.20 -0.88 11.51
C VAL A 75 -16.07 0.43 12.30
N THR A 76 -15.00 1.21 12.04
CA THR A 76 -14.76 2.49 12.70
C THR A 76 -13.78 3.36 11.89
N GLU A 77 -13.64 4.62 12.26
CA GLU A 77 -12.59 5.52 11.76
C GLU A 77 -12.04 6.38 12.89
N PHE A 78 -10.74 6.68 12.83
CA PHE A 78 -10.04 7.48 13.83
C PHE A 78 -8.91 8.32 13.21
N SER A 79 -8.35 9.21 14.02
CA SER A 79 -7.57 10.37 13.59
C SER A 79 -8.37 11.32 12.68
N LYS A 80 -7.77 12.46 12.36
CA LYS A 80 -8.35 13.53 11.52
C LYS A 80 -7.24 14.46 11.03
N TYR A 81 -7.57 15.31 10.06
CA TYR A 81 -6.67 16.37 9.62
C TYR A 81 -6.24 17.31 10.76
N GLY A 82 -4.93 17.51 10.94
CA GLY A 82 -4.34 18.52 11.83
C GLY A 82 -2.98 18.11 12.42
N ASP A 83 -2.35 19.01 13.19
CA ASP A 83 -0.99 18.86 13.74
C ASP A 83 -0.92 18.52 15.24
N GLU A 84 -2.04 18.62 15.97
CA GLU A 84 -2.11 18.22 17.39
C GLU A 84 -1.86 16.71 17.57
N ASP A 85 -1.69 16.26 18.82
CA ASP A 85 -1.51 14.85 19.14
C ASP A 85 -2.72 14.02 18.67
N GLY A 86 -2.46 12.89 18.01
CA GLY A 86 -3.48 12.03 17.41
C GLY A 86 -4.03 12.50 16.06
N GLN A 87 -3.56 13.64 15.54
CA GLN A 87 -3.94 14.18 14.23
C GLN A 87 -2.83 13.93 13.19
N ILE A 88 -3.20 13.99 11.90
CA ILE A 88 -2.30 13.76 10.76
C ILE A 88 -2.57 14.78 9.65
N ILE A 89 -1.54 15.24 8.93
CA ILE A 89 -1.64 16.21 7.82
C ILE A 89 -1.30 15.57 6.48
N TRP A 90 -0.24 14.78 6.42
CA TRP A 90 0.19 14.14 5.17
C TRP A 90 0.70 12.72 5.43
N PRO A 91 -0.20 11.81 5.82
CA PRO A 91 0.20 10.46 6.14
C PRO A 91 0.60 9.70 4.87
N ALA A 92 1.48 8.70 5.00
CA ALA A 92 2.05 8.01 3.85
C ALA A 92 2.14 6.48 3.99
N GLY A 93 2.41 5.96 5.18
CA GLY A 93 2.46 4.54 5.47
C GLY A 93 1.67 4.19 6.74
N ILE A 94 1.21 2.95 6.79
CA ILE A 94 0.50 2.35 7.92
C ILE A 94 1.00 0.92 8.12
N ALA A 95 1.18 0.49 9.37
CA ALA A 95 1.51 -0.89 9.71
C ALA A 95 0.86 -1.28 11.05
N LEU A 96 0.64 -2.57 11.28
CA LEU A 96 0.18 -3.09 12.58
C LEU A 96 1.28 -3.89 13.27
N ASP A 97 1.29 -3.88 14.60
CA ASP A 97 1.96 -4.92 15.39
C ASP A 97 1.01 -6.07 15.76
N SER A 98 1.53 -7.09 16.44
CA SER A 98 0.78 -8.29 16.83
C SER A 98 -0.37 -8.04 17.81
N GLU A 99 -0.41 -6.87 18.45
CA GLU A 99 -1.49 -6.42 19.33
C GLU A 99 -2.58 -5.63 18.56
N GLU A 100 -2.43 -5.44 17.24
CA GLU A 100 -3.21 -4.54 16.39
C GLU A 100 -3.07 -3.05 16.77
N ASN A 101 -1.94 -2.66 17.38
CA ASN A 101 -1.58 -1.24 17.49
C ASN A 101 -1.19 -0.70 16.11
N VAL A 102 -1.68 0.49 15.76
CA VAL A 102 -1.64 1.05 14.41
C VAL A 102 -0.58 2.13 14.30
N TYR A 103 0.50 1.84 13.58
CA TYR A 103 1.65 2.74 13.36
C TYR A 103 1.42 3.53 12.07
N VAL A 104 1.41 4.87 12.15
CA VAL A 104 1.20 5.76 10.99
C VAL A 104 2.35 6.75 10.87
N THR A 105 2.98 6.82 9.69
CA THR A 105 3.96 7.85 9.35
C THR A 105 3.29 9.09 8.76
N ASP A 106 3.81 10.27 9.08
CA ASP A 106 3.38 11.53 8.48
C ASP A 106 4.55 12.29 7.86
N GLU A 107 4.51 12.47 6.53
CA GLU A 107 5.56 13.15 5.77
C GLU A 107 5.69 14.63 6.15
N TRP A 108 4.59 15.28 6.53
CA TRP A 108 4.56 16.70 6.85
C TRP A 108 4.98 16.96 8.30
N LEU A 109 4.48 16.17 9.24
CA LEU A 109 4.76 16.29 10.67
C LEU A 109 6.10 15.64 11.06
N ASN A 110 6.71 14.85 10.16
CA ASN A 110 8.01 14.19 10.35
C ASN A 110 8.05 13.31 11.60
N ARG A 111 6.96 12.58 11.85
CA ARG A 111 6.73 11.76 13.04
C ARG A 111 6.08 10.43 12.67
N VAL A 112 6.16 9.48 13.60
CA VAL A 112 5.31 8.29 13.67
C VAL A 112 4.33 8.51 14.82
N SER A 113 3.05 8.22 14.58
CA SER A 113 2.00 8.21 15.60
C SER A 113 1.44 6.79 15.71
N VAL A 114 1.28 6.29 16.93
CA VAL A 114 0.71 4.96 17.20
C VAL A 114 -0.58 5.07 17.97
N PHE A 115 -1.57 4.34 17.49
CA PHE A 115 -2.89 4.21 18.08
C PHE A 115 -3.11 2.75 18.51
N ASP A 116 -4.07 2.49 19.39
CA ASP A 116 -4.54 1.11 19.64
C ASP A 116 -5.57 0.65 18.57
N SER A 117 -6.15 -0.53 18.78
CA SER A 117 -7.15 -1.11 17.87
C SER A 117 -8.47 -0.33 17.78
N GLU A 118 -8.75 0.53 18.76
CA GLU A 118 -9.97 1.35 18.89
C GLU A 118 -9.76 2.78 18.36
N GLY A 119 -8.49 3.21 18.24
CA GLY A 119 -8.08 4.49 17.68
C GLY A 119 -7.61 5.52 18.71
N ASP A 120 -7.42 5.12 19.97
CA ASP A 120 -6.84 6.00 21.00
C ASP A 120 -5.33 6.11 20.82
N LEU A 121 -4.78 7.33 20.93
CA LEU A 121 -3.35 7.58 20.75
C LEU A 121 -2.54 7.01 21.93
N LEU A 122 -1.60 6.12 21.62
CA LEU A 122 -0.68 5.52 22.59
C LEU A 122 0.62 6.31 22.74
N LYS A 123 1.25 6.70 21.61
CA LYS A 123 2.61 7.27 21.60
C LYS A 123 2.92 7.98 20.27
N ILE A 124 3.85 8.93 20.31
CA ILE A 124 4.39 9.66 19.15
C ILE A 124 5.91 9.75 19.31
N TRP A 125 6.66 9.53 18.22
CA TRP A 125 8.11 9.81 18.17
C TRP A 125 8.54 10.25 16.78
N GLY A 126 9.81 10.62 16.64
CA GLY A 126 10.34 11.30 15.46
C GLY A 126 10.23 12.82 15.58
N ARG A 127 11.04 13.50 14.76
CA ARG A 127 11.09 14.96 14.62
C ARG A 127 11.86 15.32 13.34
N PRO A 128 11.66 16.52 12.76
CA PRO A 128 12.44 16.97 11.61
C PRO A 128 13.96 16.89 11.83
N GLY A 129 14.70 16.36 10.85
CA GLY A 129 16.17 16.42 10.81
C GLY A 129 16.84 15.21 10.15
N GLU A 130 18.17 15.14 10.28
CA GLU A 130 19.05 14.15 9.63
C GLU A 130 19.74 13.20 10.63
N GLY A 131 19.60 13.45 11.93
CA GLY A 131 20.16 12.60 12.99
C GLY A 131 19.44 11.26 13.16
N ASP A 132 19.89 10.45 14.10
CA ASP A 132 19.27 9.18 14.48
C ASP A 132 17.90 9.43 15.12
N GLY A 133 16.85 8.75 14.65
CA GLY A 133 15.46 8.99 15.07
C GLY A 133 14.92 10.38 14.72
N GLN A 134 15.58 11.07 13.79
CA GLN A 134 15.02 12.24 13.09
C GLN A 134 14.60 11.81 11.69
N PHE A 135 13.61 12.49 11.13
CA PHE A 135 13.05 12.18 9.81
C PHE A 135 12.98 13.44 8.93
N ASN A 136 12.96 13.20 7.62
CA ASN A 136 12.68 14.18 6.58
C ASN A 136 11.74 13.52 5.56
N ARG A 137 10.43 13.71 5.78
CA ARG A 137 9.33 12.99 5.15
C ARG A 137 9.42 11.46 5.32
N PRO A 138 9.12 10.94 6.53
CA PRO A 138 8.98 9.50 6.72
C PRO A 138 7.76 8.99 5.94
N SER A 139 7.88 7.82 5.31
CA SER A 139 6.85 7.29 4.41
C SER A 139 6.50 5.83 4.66
N GLY A 140 7.07 4.87 3.92
CA GLY A 140 6.84 3.45 4.16
C GLY A 140 7.18 3.08 5.61
N ILE A 141 6.34 2.23 6.20
CA ILE A 141 6.53 1.69 7.55
C ILE A 141 6.11 0.22 7.56
N ALA A 142 6.90 -0.63 8.20
CA ALA A 142 6.63 -2.05 8.38
C ALA A 142 7.11 -2.49 9.77
N ILE A 143 6.58 -3.61 10.26
CA ILE A 143 7.00 -4.25 11.52
C ILE A 143 7.68 -5.58 11.17
N ASP A 144 8.87 -5.86 11.71
CA ASP A 144 9.53 -7.15 11.50
C ASP A 144 9.07 -8.24 12.49
N PRO A 145 9.38 -9.53 12.26
CA PRO A 145 8.98 -10.61 13.15
C PRO A 145 9.48 -10.52 14.61
N ASP A 146 10.50 -9.69 14.87
CA ASP A 146 11.02 -9.40 16.22
C ASP A 146 10.28 -8.22 16.89
N GLY A 147 9.32 -7.59 16.20
CA GLY A 147 8.55 -6.44 16.67
C GLY A 147 9.25 -5.08 16.51
N ASN A 148 10.30 -5.00 15.69
CA ASN A 148 10.97 -3.73 15.39
C ASN A 148 10.22 -2.96 14.30
N VAL A 149 10.25 -1.63 14.39
CA VAL A 149 9.64 -0.73 13.41
C VAL A 149 10.68 -0.33 12.37
N ILE A 150 10.41 -0.60 11.09
CA ILE A 150 11.24 -0.19 9.96
C ILE A 150 10.54 1.02 9.32
N VAL A 151 11.25 2.14 9.18
CA VAL A 151 10.71 3.39 8.61
C VAL A 151 11.59 3.88 7.46
N VAL A 152 10.98 4.11 6.30
CA VAL A 152 11.62 4.77 5.16
C VAL A 152 11.64 6.27 5.39
N ASP A 153 12.82 6.86 5.31
CA ASP A 153 13.07 8.28 5.59
C ASP A 153 13.40 8.98 4.26
N SER A 154 12.35 9.32 3.50
CA SER A 154 12.43 9.49 2.05
C SER A 154 13.38 10.59 1.59
N LEU A 155 13.34 11.78 2.19
CA LEU A 155 14.22 12.89 1.79
C LEU A 155 15.59 12.86 2.47
N ASN A 156 15.80 11.99 3.46
CA ASN A 156 17.14 11.61 3.93
C ASN A 156 17.71 10.39 3.15
N HIS A 157 16.93 9.82 2.23
CA HIS A 157 17.35 8.77 1.29
C HIS A 157 17.89 7.50 1.97
N ARG A 158 17.25 7.10 3.08
CA ARG A 158 17.70 6.00 3.95
C ARG A 158 16.52 5.24 4.52
N VAL A 159 16.81 4.10 5.15
CA VAL A 159 15.87 3.38 6.02
C VAL A 159 16.43 3.39 7.44
N GLN A 160 15.55 3.53 8.44
CA GLN A 160 15.89 3.46 9.86
C GLN A 160 15.07 2.35 10.53
N LYS A 161 15.70 1.61 11.44
CA LYS A 161 15.08 0.55 12.25
C LYS A 161 15.03 0.98 13.72
N PHE A 162 13.92 0.73 14.38
CA PHE A 162 13.62 1.12 15.75
C PHE A 162 13.04 -0.04 16.55
N THR A 163 13.12 0.02 17.86
CA THR A 163 12.28 -0.81 18.73
C THR A 163 10.80 -0.39 18.64
N ASN A 164 9.87 -1.22 19.14
CA ASN A 164 8.44 -0.86 19.19
C ASN A 164 8.15 0.39 20.06
N ASP A 165 8.99 0.73 21.04
CA ASP A 165 8.94 1.96 21.83
C ASP A 165 9.61 3.18 21.16
N GLY A 166 10.11 3.03 19.92
CA GLY A 166 10.63 4.11 19.10
C GLY A 166 12.10 4.46 19.35
N ALA A 167 12.85 3.63 20.08
CA ALA A 167 14.28 3.81 20.27
C ALA A 167 15.05 3.39 19.00
N PHE A 168 16.00 4.21 18.56
CA PHE A 168 16.80 3.96 17.36
C PHE A 168 17.72 2.74 17.54
N LEU A 169 17.71 1.83 16.55
CA LEU A 169 18.59 0.65 16.51
C LEU A 169 19.68 0.78 15.45
N THR A 170 19.31 1.00 14.19
CA THR A 170 20.25 1.08 13.06
C THR A 170 19.67 1.83 11.87
N LYS A 171 20.51 2.17 10.90
CA LYS A 171 20.12 2.78 9.62
C LYS A 171 21.09 2.41 8.50
N TRP A 172 20.58 2.34 7.28
CA TRP A 172 21.38 2.09 6.09
C TRP A 172 20.87 2.89 4.88
N GLY A 173 21.73 2.96 3.87
CA GLY A 173 21.50 3.74 2.66
C GLY A 173 22.00 5.18 2.73
N GLY A 174 21.62 5.93 1.70
CA GLY A 174 22.03 7.31 1.43
C GLY A 174 21.77 7.64 -0.04
N LEU A 175 21.86 8.93 -0.40
CA LEU A 175 21.57 9.38 -1.76
C LEU A 175 22.50 8.73 -2.80
N GLY A 176 21.90 8.06 -3.79
CA GLY A 176 22.62 7.54 -4.94
C GLY A 176 21.81 6.53 -5.74
N SER A 177 22.50 5.74 -6.57
CA SER A 177 21.90 4.72 -7.44
C SER A 177 22.67 3.40 -7.44
N GLY A 178 23.76 3.29 -6.69
CA GLY A 178 24.45 2.02 -6.43
C GLY A 178 23.62 1.07 -5.56
N GLU A 179 24.12 -0.14 -5.39
CA GLU A 179 23.52 -1.15 -4.50
C GLU A 179 23.40 -0.59 -3.07
N GLY A 180 22.21 -0.72 -2.48
CA GLY A 180 21.90 -0.20 -1.16
C GLY A 180 21.87 1.32 -1.00
N GLN A 181 22.08 2.09 -2.07
CA GLN A 181 21.76 3.51 -2.12
C GLN A 181 20.31 3.71 -2.57
N PHE A 182 19.74 4.87 -2.24
CA PHE A 182 18.36 5.21 -2.59
C PHE A 182 18.23 6.62 -3.16
N ASN A 183 17.11 6.89 -3.83
CA ASN A 183 16.72 8.21 -4.29
C ASN A 183 15.21 8.41 -4.07
N SER A 184 14.88 9.14 -2.99
CA SER A 184 13.52 9.25 -2.44
C SER A 184 12.78 7.90 -2.35
N PRO A 185 13.29 6.91 -1.60
CA PRO A 185 12.58 5.65 -1.38
C PRO A 185 11.22 5.92 -0.73
N TRP A 186 10.22 5.07 -0.96
CA TRP A 186 8.84 5.30 -0.50
C TRP A 186 8.31 4.12 0.33
N GLY A 187 7.64 3.12 -0.23
CA GLY A 187 7.14 1.95 0.51
C GLY A 187 8.21 0.94 0.96
N VAL A 188 7.84 0.10 1.94
CA VAL A 188 8.69 -0.94 2.54
C VAL A 188 7.84 -2.09 3.08
N ASP A 189 8.36 -3.31 2.99
CA ASP A 189 7.78 -4.52 3.59
C ASP A 189 8.90 -5.44 4.14
N VAL A 190 8.56 -6.44 4.95
CA VAL A 190 9.49 -7.36 5.61
C VAL A 190 8.98 -8.80 5.53
N ASP A 191 9.81 -9.75 5.05
CA ASP A 191 9.43 -11.17 5.05
C ASP A 191 9.58 -11.84 6.44
N ASP A 192 8.99 -13.04 6.60
CA ASP A 192 9.07 -13.87 7.81
C ASP A 192 10.50 -14.20 8.27
N GLN A 193 11.52 -13.99 7.43
CA GLN A 193 12.93 -14.16 7.78
C GLN A 193 13.63 -12.83 8.14
N GLY A 194 12.87 -11.74 8.24
CA GLY A 194 13.36 -10.40 8.59
C GLY A 194 14.08 -9.68 7.45
N ASN A 195 13.99 -10.15 6.21
CA ASN A 195 14.57 -9.41 5.08
C ASN A 195 13.65 -8.26 4.68
N ILE A 196 14.24 -7.12 4.33
CA ILE A 196 13.53 -5.86 4.16
C ILE A 196 13.51 -5.49 2.68
N TYR A 197 12.34 -5.18 2.13
CA TYR A 197 12.12 -4.83 0.73
C TYR A 197 11.74 -3.36 0.63
N VAL A 198 12.40 -2.58 -0.23
CA VAL A 198 12.21 -1.12 -0.29
C VAL A 198 11.94 -0.68 -1.73
N ALA A 199 10.86 0.08 -1.93
CA ALA A 199 10.55 0.74 -3.20
C ALA A 199 11.42 2.00 -3.38
N ASP A 200 12.43 1.92 -4.26
CA ASP A 200 13.40 2.98 -4.50
C ASP A 200 12.91 3.90 -5.64
N HIS A 201 11.91 4.72 -5.30
CA HIS A 201 11.03 5.46 -6.22
C HIS A 201 11.77 6.14 -7.37
N LYS A 202 12.71 7.08 -7.12
CA LYS A 202 13.36 7.84 -8.21
C LYS A 202 14.50 7.10 -8.90
N ASN A 203 14.89 5.92 -8.41
CA ASN A 203 15.79 5.01 -9.13
C ASN A 203 15.02 3.96 -9.95
N HIS A 204 13.68 3.95 -9.87
CA HIS A 204 12.81 3.10 -10.68
C HIS A 204 13.09 1.60 -10.50
N ARG A 205 13.27 1.16 -9.25
CA ARG A 205 13.55 -0.22 -8.83
C ARG A 205 12.96 -0.51 -7.45
N ALA A 206 12.91 -1.77 -7.04
CA ALA A 206 12.88 -2.14 -5.62
C ALA A 206 14.17 -2.87 -5.23
N GLN A 207 14.50 -2.94 -3.95
CA GLN A 207 15.71 -3.60 -3.43
C GLN A 207 15.38 -4.44 -2.19
N LYS A 208 15.92 -5.67 -2.10
CA LYS A 208 15.90 -6.53 -0.90
C LYS A 208 17.18 -6.34 -0.10
N PHE A 209 17.04 -6.34 1.22
CA PHE A 209 18.09 -6.24 2.22
C PHE A 209 17.97 -7.35 3.26
N THR A 210 19.06 -7.72 3.92
CA THR A 210 19.00 -8.48 5.17
C THR A 210 18.39 -7.63 6.30
N SER A 211 18.04 -8.26 7.42
CA SER A 211 17.59 -7.59 8.65
C SER A 211 18.58 -6.54 9.21
N ASP A 212 19.86 -6.67 8.87
CA ASP A 212 20.97 -5.74 9.19
C ASP A 212 21.25 -4.70 8.07
N GLY A 213 20.36 -4.58 7.08
CA GLY A 213 20.46 -3.57 6.02
C GLY A 213 21.51 -3.84 4.94
N GLN A 214 22.01 -5.07 4.80
CA GLN A 214 22.94 -5.43 3.73
C GLN A 214 22.18 -5.75 2.44
N PHE A 215 22.57 -5.17 1.30
CA PHE A 215 21.92 -5.42 0.01
C PHE A 215 21.99 -6.90 -0.41
N VAL A 216 20.89 -7.42 -0.96
CA VAL A 216 20.78 -8.81 -1.44
C VAL A 216 20.47 -8.88 -2.94
N VAL A 217 19.39 -8.25 -3.39
CA VAL A 217 18.92 -8.33 -4.79
C VAL A 217 18.11 -7.08 -5.17
N GLN A 218 18.07 -6.76 -6.46
CA GLN A 218 17.28 -5.67 -7.05
C GLN A 218 16.15 -6.23 -7.92
N PHE A 219 14.97 -5.61 -7.85
CA PHE A 219 13.84 -5.87 -8.71
C PHE A 219 13.65 -4.72 -9.71
N GLY A 220 13.63 -5.08 -10.99
CA GLY A 220 13.33 -4.19 -12.10
C GLY A 220 14.38 -3.13 -12.45
N SER A 221 14.02 -2.29 -13.43
CA SER A 221 14.83 -1.22 -14.02
C SER A 221 13.94 -0.15 -14.67
N HIS A 222 14.44 1.06 -14.96
CA HIS A 222 13.60 2.12 -15.53
C HIS A 222 12.96 1.75 -16.89
N GLY A 223 11.64 1.88 -17.01
CA GLY A 223 10.92 1.80 -18.29
C GLY A 223 9.44 1.39 -18.16
N THR A 224 8.88 0.83 -19.24
CA THR A 224 7.45 0.45 -19.35
C THR A 224 7.24 -1.00 -19.80
N GLY A 225 8.30 -1.71 -20.17
CA GLY A 225 8.26 -3.13 -20.54
C GLY A 225 8.06 -4.10 -19.36
N ARG A 226 8.12 -5.40 -19.64
CA ARG A 226 8.10 -6.47 -18.63
C ARG A 226 9.33 -6.36 -17.73
N GLY A 227 9.15 -6.36 -16.43
CA GLY A 227 10.24 -6.19 -15.45
C GLY A 227 10.87 -4.80 -15.46
N GLN A 228 10.24 -3.82 -16.12
CA GLN A 228 10.65 -2.42 -16.04
C GLN A 228 9.67 -1.64 -15.19
N LEU A 229 10.16 -0.86 -14.24
CA LEU A 229 9.37 -0.06 -13.31
C LEU A 229 9.51 1.43 -13.65
N ASN A 230 8.54 2.22 -13.20
CA ASN A 230 8.55 3.66 -13.30
C ASN A 230 7.98 4.26 -12.02
N ARG A 231 8.87 4.78 -11.17
CA ARG A 231 8.52 5.41 -9.90
C ARG A 231 7.73 4.48 -8.97
N PRO A 232 8.26 3.29 -8.63
CA PRO A 232 7.53 2.36 -7.80
C PRO A 232 7.18 3.02 -6.46
N SER A 233 5.94 2.85 -6.02
CA SER A 233 5.47 3.49 -4.79
C SER A 233 5.60 2.60 -3.58
N ASP A 234 5.35 1.30 -3.77
CA ASP A 234 5.31 0.33 -2.69
C ASP A 234 5.67 -1.08 -3.17
N VAL A 235 5.99 -1.94 -2.22
CA VAL A 235 6.41 -3.32 -2.42
C VAL A 235 5.84 -4.19 -1.32
N THR A 236 5.36 -5.39 -1.65
CA THR A 236 5.05 -6.44 -0.66
C THR A 236 5.58 -7.79 -1.11
N VAL A 237 5.74 -8.74 -0.20
CA VAL A 237 6.27 -10.09 -0.45
C VAL A 237 5.34 -11.16 0.14
N ASP A 238 5.16 -12.27 -0.57
CA ASP A 238 4.38 -13.40 -0.07
C ASP A 238 5.23 -14.53 0.55
N PRO A 239 4.63 -15.52 1.24
CA PRO A 239 5.37 -16.61 1.87
C PRO A 239 6.17 -17.52 0.91
N ASP A 240 5.90 -17.49 -0.40
CA ASP A 240 6.71 -18.20 -1.40
C ASP A 240 7.95 -17.39 -1.83
N GLY A 241 8.02 -16.11 -1.42
CA GLY A 241 9.04 -15.16 -1.80
C GLY A 241 8.79 -14.49 -3.16
N ASP A 242 7.59 -14.59 -3.73
CA ASP A 242 7.22 -13.76 -4.88
C ASP A 242 6.98 -12.31 -4.39
N VAL A 243 7.56 -11.34 -5.10
CA VAL A 243 7.61 -9.93 -4.72
C VAL A 243 6.74 -9.09 -5.65
N TYR A 244 5.78 -8.35 -5.09
CA TYR A 244 4.84 -7.50 -5.79
C TYR A 244 5.25 -6.05 -5.64
N VAL A 245 5.33 -5.30 -6.75
CA VAL A 245 5.74 -3.89 -6.75
C VAL A 245 4.69 -3.03 -7.44
N CYS A 246 4.21 -1.99 -6.76
CA CYS A 246 3.30 -0.99 -7.31
C CYS A 246 4.08 -0.10 -8.29
N ASP A 247 3.83 -0.25 -9.58
CA ASP A 247 4.48 0.46 -10.67
C ASP A 247 3.68 1.74 -10.99
N TRP A 248 3.67 2.64 -10.01
CA TRP A 248 2.76 3.79 -9.88
C TRP A 248 2.60 4.66 -11.15
N ALA A 249 3.68 4.99 -11.86
CA ALA A 249 3.59 5.83 -13.07
C ALA A 249 3.29 5.04 -14.36
N ASN A 250 3.12 3.71 -14.27
CA ASN A 250 2.72 2.83 -15.36
C ASN A 250 1.32 2.19 -15.12
N ASP A 251 0.56 2.67 -14.12
CA ASP A 251 -0.80 2.23 -13.78
C ASP A 251 -0.95 0.70 -13.63
N ARG A 252 0.03 0.05 -13.00
CA ARG A 252 0.07 -1.41 -12.85
C ARG A 252 0.77 -1.87 -11.57
N VAL A 253 0.62 -3.15 -11.27
CA VAL A 253 1.47 -3.89 -10.31
C VAL A 253 2.27 -4.92 -11.08
N GLN A 254 3.52 -5.18 -10.69
CA GLN A 254 4.35 -6.25 -11.26
C GLN A 254 4.80 -7.23 -10.19
N ALA A 255 4.69 -8.52 -10.49
CA ALA A 255 5.19 -9.61 -9.67
C ALA A 255 6.54 -10.12 -10.19
N PHE A 256 7.46 -10.39 -9.27
CA PHE A 256 8.81 -10.88 -9.51
C PHE A 256 9.08 -12.12 -8.66
N GLY A 257 9.95 -13.02 -9.11
CA GLY A 257 10.46 -14.09 -8.26
C GLY A 257 11.50 -13.56 -7.26
N PRO A 258 11.86 -14.33 -6.22
CA PRO A 258 12.82 -13.92 -5.18
C PRO A 258 14.23 -13.62 -5.69
N ASP A 259 14.56 -14.02 -6.93
CA ASP A 259 15.81 -13.76 -7.63
C ASP A 259 15.79 -12.48 -8.50
N GLY A 260 14.67 -11.75 -8.52
CA GLY A 260 14.49 -10.56 -9.37
C GLY A 260 13.91 -10.85 -10.76
N SER A 261 13.64 -12.12 -11.10
CA SER A 261 13.05 -12.48 -12.39
C SER A 261 11.60 -11.99 -12.52
N PHE A 262 11.21 -11.47 -13.70
CA PHE A 262 9.83 -11.01 -13.91
C PHE A 262 8.86 -12.18 -14.11
N ILE A 263 7.81 -12.24 -13.29
CA ILE A 263 6.71 -13.20 -13.42
C ILE A 263 5.60 -12.59 -14.29
N THR A 264 4.91 -11.57 -13.78
CA THR A 264 3.68 -11.06 -14.40
C THR A 264 3.31 -9.63 -14.00
N SER A 265 2.24 -9.09 -14.58
CA SER A 265 1.72 -7.75 -14.28
C SER A 265 0.18 -7.73 -14.20
N PHE A 266 -0.35 -6.99 -13.23
CA PHE A 266 -1.78 -6.73 -13.02
C PHE A 266 -2.10 -5.29 -13.40
N ILE A 267 -3.23 -5.06 -14.08
CA ILE A 267 -3.63 -3.73 -14.60
C ILE A 267 -4.96 -3.22 -14.03
N GLY A 268 -5.53 -3.92 -13.03
CA GLY A 268 -6.88 -3.67 -12.52
C GLY A 268 -7.94 -4.38 -13.35
N ASP A 269 -8.91 -5.05 -12.73
CA ASP A 269 -10.07 -5.64 -13.43
C ASP A 269 -11.37 -5.50 -12.64
N ALA A 270 -11.55 -4.36 -11.98
CA ALA A 270 -12.75 -4.03 -11.22
C ALA A 270 -13.95 -3.68 -12.14
N GLN A 271 -14.47 -4.71 -12.83
CA GLN A 271 -15.60 -4.63 -13.75
C GLN A 271 -16.91 -4.29 -13.03
N GLU A 272 -17.05 -4.81 -11.80
CA GLU A 272 -18.17 -4.53 -10.90
C GLU A 272 -17.83 -3.40 -9.93
N LEU A 273 -18.86 -2.64 -9.53
CA LEU A 273 -18.73 -1.59 -8.54
C LEU A 273 -18.76 -2.17 -7.13
N ALA A 274 -17.78 -1.80 -6.31
CA ALA A 274 -17.83 -1.97 -4.85
C ALA A 274 -19.15 -1.44 -4.26
N LYS A 275 -19.60 -2.00 -3.14
CA LYS A 275 -20.89 -1.72 -2.46
C LYS A 275 -21.16 -0.23 -2.30
N TRP A 276 -20.20 0.52 -1.74
CA TRP A 276 -20.39 1.95 -1.44
C TRP A 276 -20.23 2.84 -2.68
N HIS A 277 -19.43 2.44 -3.67
CA HIS A 277 -19.43 3.06 -4.99
C HIS A 277 -20.78 2.87 -5.70
N LYS A 278 -21.33 1.65 -5.69
CA LYS A 278 -22.64 1.34 -6.24
C LYS A 278 -23.75 2.17 -5.61
N MET A 279 -23.78 2.29 -4.28
CA MET A 279 -24.71 3.18 -3.56
C MET A 279 -24.61 4.64 -4.04
N THR A 280 -23.38 5.13 -4.27
CA THR A 280 -23.13 6.52 -4.71
C THR A 280 -23.59 6.75 -6.16
N VAL A 281 -23.37 5.77 -7.05
CA VAL A 281 -23.84 5.80 -8.44
C VAL A 281 -25.36 5.71 -8.52
N ASP A 282 -25.96 4.76 -7.79
CA ASP A 282 -27.41 4.52 -7.80
C ASP A 282 -28.20 5.71 -7.22
N ALA A 283 -27.59 6.50 -6.32
CA ALA A 283 -28.16 7.73 -5.79
C ALA A 283 -28.13 8.93 -6.77
N ASN A 284 -27.37 8.86 -7.88
CA ASN A 284 -27.21 9.98 -8.81
C ASN A 284 -27.59 9.61 -10.26
N ILE A 285 -28.78 10.04 -10.67
CA ILE A 285 -29.34 9.79 -12.00
C ILE A 285 -28.48 10.31 -13.16
N ASP A 286 -27.69 11.36 -12.96
CA ASP A 286 -26.84 11.92 -14.01
C ASP A 286 -25.52 11.14 -14.14
N VAL A 287 -25.01 10.54 -13.06
CA VAL A 287 -23.92 9.55 -13.12
C VAL A 287 -24.39 8.29 -13.85
N ILE A 288 -25.59 7.78 -13.55
CA ILE A 288 -26.19 6.65 -14.30
C ILE A 288 -26.31 6.99 -15.80
N LYS A 289 -26.79 8.19 -16.16
CA LYS A 289 -26.85 8.63 -17.56
C LYS A 289 -25.46 8.75 -18.19
N ALA A 290 -24.45 9.24 -17.47
CA ALA A 290 -23.08 9.36 -17.97
C ALA A 290 -22.47 7.97 -18.27
N ARG A 291 -22.60 7.01 -17.35
CA ARG A 291 -22.15 5.61 -17.54
C ARG A 291 -22.82 4.94 -18.75
N ARG A 292 -24.06 5.31 -19.08
CA ARG A 292 -24.78 4.80 -20.28
C ARG A 292 -24.39 5.48 -21.60
N ARG A 293 -23.63 6.58 -21.57
CA ARG A 293 -23.19 7.33 -22.77
C ARG A 293 -21.82 6.94 -23.28
N VAL A 294 -20.98 6.33 -22.43
CA VAL A 294 -19.64 5.86 -22.83
C VAL A 294 -19.75 4.53 -23.58
N SER A 295 -18.85 4.29 -24.53
CA SER A 295 -18.79 3.06 -25.33
C SER A 295 -18.22 1.87 -24.57
N THR A 296 -17.46 2.11 -23.50
CA THR A 296 -16.90 1.11 -22.60
C THR A 296 -16.71 1.70 -21.20
N LEU A 297 -16.81 0.86 -20.17
CA LEU A 297 -16.43 1.19 -18.80
C LEU A 297 -15.01 0.69 -18.44
N GLU A 298 -14.33 0.00 -19.37
CA GLU A 298 -13.01 -0.59 -19.14
C GLU A 298 -11.98 0.35 -18.48
N PRO A 299 -11.84 1.63 -18.88
CA PRO A 299 -10.91 2.54 -18.22
C PRO A 299 -11.18 2.70 -16.72
N GLU A 300 -12.41 2.51 -16.25
CA GLU A 300 -12.80 2.55 -14.84
C GLU A 300 -12.40 1.29 -14.07
N TRP A 301 -12.22 0.15 -14.75
CA TRP A 301 -11.85 -1.13 -14.14
C TRP A 301 -10.34 -1.21 -13.87
N ARG A 302 -9.56 -0.57 -14.75
CA ARG A 302 -8.11 -0.48 -14.65
C ARG A 302 -7.67 0.35 -13.45
N PHE A 303 -6.48 0.05 -12.95
CA PHE A 303 -5.81 0.86 -11.94
C PHE A 303 -5.62 2.30 -12.44
N ALA A 304 -5.55 3.24 -11.52
CA ALA A 304 -5.03 4.58 -11.76
C ALA A 304 -4.13 4.98 -10.59
N MET A 305 -2.82 4.97 -10.86
CA MET A 305 -1.73 5.34 -9.96
C MET A 305 -1.82 4.61 -8.61
N PRO A 306 -1.72 3.27 -8.58
CA PRO A 306 -1.84 2.50 -7.35
C PRO A 306 -0.66 2.84 -6.42
N THR A 307 -0.92 3.09 -5.13
CA THR A 307 0.13 3.57 -4.21
C THR A 307 0.62 2.56 -3.20
N ALA A 308 -0.21 1.61 -2.77
CA ALA A 308 0.12 0.65 -1.72
C ALA A 308 -0.31 -0.78 -2.07
N LEU A 309 0.41 -1.75 -1.51
CA LEU A 309 0.17 -3.17 -1.61
C LEU A 309 0.15 -3.80 -0.21
N GLU A 310 -0.45 -4.97 -0.10
CA GLU A 310 -0.39 -5.79 1.11
C GLU A 310 -0.74 -7.24 0.74
N PHE A 311 0.03 -8.22 1.20
CA PHE A 311 -0.25 -9.64 0.94
C PHE A 311 -0.78 -10.36 2.18
N ASP A 312 -2.02 -10.85 2.08
CA ASP A 312 -2.67 -11.65 3.11
C ASP A 312 -2.22 -13.11 2.98
N ALA A 313 -1.21 -13.47 3.78
CA ALA A 313 -0.62 -14.80 3.83
C ALA A 313 -1.59 -15.88 4.37
N GLU A 314 -2.57 -15.53 5.20
CA GLU A 314 -3.55 -16.49 5.76
C GLU A 314 -4.50 -16.98 4.66
N LYS A 315 -4.90 -16.08 3.75
CA LYS A 315 -5.86 -16.37 2.67
C LYS A 315 -5.24 -16.49 1.28
N GLY A 316 -3.97 -16.13 1.12
CA GLY A 316 -3.25 -16.15 -0.14
C GLY A 316 -3.78 -15.10 -1.11
N ARG A 317 -3.92 -13.82 -0.68
CA ARG A 317 -4.48 -12.76 -1.55
C ARG A 317 -3.71 -11.44 -1.49
N LEU A 318 -3.54 -10.83 -2.65
CA LEU A 318 -2.91 -9.53 -2.82
C LEU A 318 -3.97 -8.42 -2.82
N LEU A 319 -3.83 -7.46 -1.92
CA LEU A 319 -4.61 -6.23 -1.88
C LEU A 319 -3.83 -5.11 -2.57
N VAL A 320 -4.51 -4.31 -3.41
CA VAL A 320 -3.90 -3.18 -4.13
C VAL A 320 -4.71 -1.91 -3.91
N ALA A 321 -4.12 -0.89 -3.29
CA ALA A 321 -4.72 0.43 -3.13
C ALA A 321 -4.71 1.19 -4.46
N ASP A 322 -5.88 1.24 -5.11
CA ASP A 322 -6.13 1.91 -6.38
C ASP A 322 -6.57 3.36 -6.12
N THR A 323 -5.59 4.18 -5.72
CA THR A 323 -5.79 5.45 -5.02
C THR A 323 -6.67 6.45 -5.78
N GLN A 324 -6.40 6.68 -7.08
CA GLN A 324 -7.20 7.63 -7.87
C GLN A 324 -8.61 7.10 -8.18
N ARG A 325 -8.89 5.81 -7.91
CA ARG A 325 -10.21 5.18 -7.99
C ARG A 325 -10.92 5.07 -6.64
N GLY A 326 -10.27 5.45 -5.53
CA GLY A 326 -10.88 5.43 -4.19
C GLY A 326 -11.30 4.02 -3.73
N ARG A 327 -10.53 3.00 -4.09
CA ARG A 327 -10.83 1.59 -3.82
C ARG A 327 -9.56 0.76 -3.58
N ILE A 328 -9.77 -0.44 -3.07
CA ILE A 328 -8.83 -1.55 -3.06
C ILE A 328 -9.30 -2.55 -4.12
N GLN A 329 -8.39 -3.14 -4.89
CA GLN A 329 -8.67 -4.31 -5.74
C GLN A 329 -7.96 -5.54 -5.14
N ILE A 330 -8.64 -6.69 -5.14
CA ILE A 330 -8.20 -7.91 -4.48
C ILE A 330 -7.98 -9.01 -5.53
N TYR A 331 -6.86 -9.72 -5.43
CA TYR A 331 -6.49 -10.84 -6.28
C TYR A 331 -6.13 -12.05 -5.42
N GLU A 332 -6.77 -13.19 -5.66
CA GLU A 332 -6.42 -14.46 -5.00
C GLU A 332 -5.20 -15.07 -5.72
N LYS A 333 -4.16 -15.49 -4.98
CA LYS A 333 -3.05 -16.34 -5.45
C LYS A 333 -3.39 -17.79 -5.13
N LEU A 334 -3.61 -18.61 -6.16
CA LEU A 334 -4.07 -19.99 -6.00
C LEU A 334 -2.88 -20.97 -5.97
N ASN A 335 -2.65 -21.57 -4.80
CA ASN A 335 -1.51 -22.48 -4.57
C ASN A 335 -1.71 -23.90 -5.18
N ASP A 336 -2.96 -24.36 -5.29
CA ASP A 336 -3.31 -25.73 -5.74
C ASP A 336 -4.05 -25.76 -7.10
N TYR A 337 -3.88 -24.75 -7.95
CA TYR A 337 -4.58 -24.71 -9.24
C TYR A 337 -4.01 -25.73 -10.24
N LEU A 338 -4.75 -26.82 -10.44
CA LEU A 338 -4.51 -27.76 -11.53
C LEU A 338 -5.21 -27.26 -12.81
N GLU A 339 -4.44 -26.90 -13.85
CA GLU A 339 -5.00 -26.68 -15.19
C GLU A 339 -5.75 -27.95 -15.63
N PRO A 340 -7.08 -27.89 -15.84
CA PRO A 340 -7.83 -29.09 -16.16
C PRO A 340 -7.54 -29.50 -17.61
N GLN A 341 -7.06 -30.73 -17.80
CA GLN A 341 -6.79 -31.31 -19.12
C GLN A 341 -8.07 -31.67 -19.89
N PHE A 342 -8.94 -30.69 -20.11
CA PHE A 342 -10.05 -30.80 -21.05
C PHE A 342 -9.55 -30.50 -22.46
N ASN A 343 -9.40 -31.56 -23.26
CA ASN A 343 -9.41 -31.43 -24.72
C ASN A 343 -10.86 -31.05 -25.13
N LEU A 344 -11.12 -29.74 -25.23
CA LEU A 344 -12.37 -29.16 -25.73
C LEU A 344 -12.47 -29.24 -27.27
#